data_AF-A0A1Y3B655-F1
#
_entry.id   AF-A0A1Y3B655-F1
#
_cell.length_a   1.000
_cell.length_b   1.000
_cell.length_c   1.000
_cell.angle_alpha   90.00
_cell.angle_beta   90.00
_cell.angle_gamma   90.00
#
_symmetry.space_group_name_H-M   'P 1'
#
loop_
_entity.id
_entity.type
_entity.pdbx_description
1 polymer ?
#
loop_
_entity_poly.entity_id
_entity_poly.type
_entity_poly.pdbx_seq_one_letter_code
_entity_poly.pdbx_strand_id
1 'polypeptide(L)'
;MLQELYLRKNEIRDINEILHLSQLQYLKKLSLEDNPCANVDNYRLTVLKALPNLEYLDNVKVTAEELYQAEKLGRELIWPGTEI
;
A
#
# COMPACT_ATOMS: atom_id res chain seq x y z
N MET A 1 2.13 9.43 16.67
CA MET A 1 1.61 8.19 16.04
C MET A 1 0.85 8.62 14.79
N LEU A 2 1.30 8.22 13.61
CA LEU A 2 0.61 8.53 12.37
C LEU A 2 -0.41 7.43 12.08
N GLN A 3 -1.69 7.80 11.96
CA GLN A 3 -2.78 6.85 11.71
C GLN A 3 -3.39 7.00 10.31
N GLU A 4 -3.28 8.18 9.72
CA GLU A 4 -3.88 8.50 8.43
C GLU A 4 -2.86 9.22 7.57
N LEU A 5 -2.68 8.76 6.33
CA LEU A 5 -1.74 9.32 5.37
C LEU A 5 -2.43 9.49 4.02
N TYR A 6 -2.45 10.72 3.53
CA TYR A 6 -3.05 11.07 2.26
C TYR A 6 -1.95 11.52 1.31
N LEU A 7 -1.61 10.64 0.37
CA LEU A 7 -0.60 10.87 -0.67
C LEU A 7 -1.26 11.07 -2.04
N ARG A 8 -2.48 11.61 -2.07
CA ARG A 8 -3.20 11.85 -3.32
C ARG A 8 -2.47 12.85 -4.22
N LYS A 9 -2.52 12.64 -5.55
CA LYS A 9 -1.88 13.50 -6.58
C LYS A 9 -0.37 13.65 -6.41
N ASN A 10 0.31 12.60 -5.96
CA ASN A 10 1.77 12.55 -5.99
C ASN A 10 2.25 11.82 -7.25
N GLU A 11 3.53 11.97 -7.55
CA GLU A 11 4.18 11.27 -8.65
C GLU A 11 4.81 9.94 -8.20
N ILE A 12 4.16 9.22 -7.28
CA ILE A 12 4.65 7.92 -6.82
C ILE A 12 4.45 6.92 -7.96
N ARG A 13 5.54 6.66 -8.70
CA ARG A 13 5.58 5.67 -9.79
C ARG A 13 5.90 4.29 -9.27
N ASP A 14 6.80 4.21 -8.29
CA ASP A 14 7.27 2.97 -7.71
C ASP A 14 6.41 2.54 -6.53
N ILE A 15 5.60 1.50 -6.73
CA ILE A 15 4.81 0.85 -5.69
C ILE A 15 5.69 0.29 -4.54
N ASN A 16 6.98 0.07 -4.80
CA ASN A 16 7.96 -0.35 -3.81
C ASN A 16 8.12 0.66 -2.65
N GLU A 17 7.86 1.95 -2.88
CA GLU A 17 7.95 2.96 -1.81
C GLU A 17 6.95 2.75 -0.67
N ILE A 18 5.88 2.00 -0.92
CA ILE A 18 4.91 1.58 0.10
C ILE A 18 5.58 0.77 1.21
N LEU A 19 6.69 0.08 0.93
CA LEU A 19 7.46 -0.61 1.97
C LEU A 19 8.04 0.34 3.01
N HIS A 20 8.37 1.59 2.67
CA HIS A 20 8.74 2.58 3.69
C HIS A 20 7.60 2.83 4.67
N LEU A 21 6.36 2.82 4.17
CA LEU A 21 5.16 2.96 5.00
C LEU A 21 4.90 1.72 5.85
N SER A 22 5.48 0.56 5.54
CA SER A 22 5.31 -0.66 6.35
C SER A 22 5.94 -0.55 7.74
N GLN A 23 6.91 0.36 7.89
CA GLN A 23 7.46 0.73 9.19
C GLN A 23 6.44 1.47 10.07
N LEU A 24 5.39 2.04 9.48
CA LEU A 24 4.31 2.74 10.18
C LEU A 24 3.26 1.73 10.68
N GLN A 25 3.61 1.00 11.73
CA GLN A 25 2.75 0.02 12.41
C GLN A 25 1.39 0.54 12.91
N TYR A 26 1.20 1.87 13.01
CA TYR A 26 -0.06 2.49 13.43
C TYR A 26 -0.88 3.07 12.27
N LEU A 27 -0.43 2.92 11.03
CA LEU A 27 -1.11 3.46 9.86
C LEU A 27 -2.37 2.65 9.56
N LYS A 28 -3.52 3.30 9.67
CA LYS A 28 -4.85 2.71 9.44
C LYS A 28 -5.47 3.17 8.13
N LYS A 29 -5.22 4.41 7.71
CA LYS A 29 -5.78 4.96 6.47
C LYS A 29 -4.69 5.42 5.54
N LEU A 30 -4.76 5.00 4.28
CA LEU A 30 -3.87 5.40 3.22
C LEU A 30 -4.67 5.77 1.98
N SER A 31 -4.31 6.87 1.33
CA SER A 31 -4.83 7.21 0.01
C SER A 31 -3.67 7.53 -0.93
N LEU A 32 -3.59 6.79 -2.03
CA LEU A 32 -2.66 6.97 -3.14
C LEU A 32 -3.44 7.27 -4.44
N GLU A 33 -4.71 7.67 -4.34
CA GLU A 33 -5.49 8.16 -5.49
C GLU A 33 -4.68 9.15 -6.34
N ASP A 34 -4.89 9.15 -7.66
CA ASP A 34 -4.16 9.99 -8.61
C ASP A 34 -2.63 9.79 -8.59
N ASN A 35 -2.10 8.64 -8.14
CA ASN A 35 -0.70 8.26 -8.32
C ASN A 35 -0.54 7.22 -9.45
N PRO A 36 0.56 7.27 -10.22
CA PRO A 36 0.84 6.25 -11.23
C PRO A 36 0.95 4.82 -10.67
N CYS A 37 1.36 4.65 -9.41
CA CYS A 37 1.42 3.35 -8.74
C CYS A 37 0.05 2.67 -8.59
N ALA A 38 -1.05 3.45 -8.60
CA ALA A 38 -2.41 2.92 -8.52
C ALA A 38 -2.87 2.25 -9.83
N ASN A 39 -2.12 2.42 -10.93
CA ASN A 39 -2.44 1.84 -12.24
C ASN A 39 -1.78 0.47 -12.48
N VAL A 40 -1.22 -0.14 -11.43
CA VAL A 40 -0.56 -1.45 -11.50
C VAL A 40 -1.57 -2.57 -11.21
N ASP A 41 -1.49 -3.67 -11.96
CA ASP A 41 -2.30 -4.86 -11.68
C ASP A 41 -2.07 -5.35 -10.25
N ASN A 42 -3.15 -5.71 -9.56
CA ASN A 42 -3.14 -6.10 -8.15
C ASN A 42 -2.55 -5.03 -7.22
N TYR A 43 -2.55 -3.74 -7.60
CA TYR A 43 -2.08 -2.64 -6.75
C TYR A 43 -2.65 -2.75 -5.33
N ARG A 44 -3.99 -2.83 -5.20
CA ARG A 44 -4.67 -2.91 -3.91
C ARG A 44 -4.20 -4.11 -3.08
N LEU A 45 -4.14 -5.30 -3.68
CA LEU A 45 -3.64 -6.51 -3.02
C LEU A 45 -2.16 -6.38 -2.62
N THR A 46 -1.36 -5.73 -3.45
CA THR A 46 0.07 -5.51 -3.20
C THR A 46 0.29 -4.54 -2.04
N VAL A 47 -0.47 -3.44 -1.98
CA VAL A 47 -0.44 -2.49 -0.86
C VAL A 47 -0.87 -3.16 0.43
N LEU A 48 -1.96 -3.93 0.40
CA LEU A 48 -2.48 -4.64 1.56
C LEU A 48 -1.53 -5.72 2.07
N LYS A 49 -0.81 -6.39 1.17
CA LYS A 49 0.23 -7.35 1.55
C LYS A 49 1.39 -6.66 2.27
N ALA A 50 1.82 -5.50 1.79
CA ALA A 50 2.87 -4.72 2.42
C ALA A 50 2.40 -4.05 3.74
N LEU A 51 1.13 -3.67 3.81
CA LEU A 51 0.50 -2.96 4.92
C LEU A 51 -0.74 -3.72 5.41
N PRO A 52 -0.59 -4.81 6.17
CA PRO A 52 -1.73 -5.60 6.64
C PRO A 52 -2.55 -4.90 7.73
N ASN A 53 -2.02 -3.85 8.36
CA ASN A 53 -2.69 -3.09 9.44
C ASN A 53 -3.68 -2.03 8.93
N LEU A 54 -3.84 -1.94 7.61
CA LEU A 54 -4.59 -0.89 6.95
C LEU A 54 -6.09 -1.19 6.98
N GLU A 55 -6.88 -0.26 7.51
CA GLU A 55 -8.34 -0.35 7.60
C GLU A 55 -9.02 0.31 6.39
N TYR A 56 -8.40 1.33 5.79
CA TYR A 56 -8.94 2.05 4.62
C TYR A 56 -7.85 2.37 3.60
N LEU A 57 -7.96 1.80 2.40
CA LEU A 57 -7.11 2.14 1.26
C LEU A 57 -7.95 2.89 0.21
N ASP A 58 -7.50 4.07 -0.21
CA ASP A 58 -8.16 4.90 -1.23
C ASP A 58 -9.62 5.21 -0.90
N ASN A 59 -9.88 5.57 0.36
CA ASN A 59 -11.23 5.77 0.92
C ASN A 59 -12.13 4.52 0.87
N VAL A 60 -11.60 3.37 0.48
CA VAL A 60 -12.30 2.08 0.46
C VAL A 60 -11.87 1.26 1.67
N LYS A 61 -12.85 0.88 2.49
CA LYS A 61 -12.62 0.01 3.64
C LYS A 61 -12.01 -1.32 3.19
N VAL A 62 -10.95 -1.72 3.86
CA VAL A 62 -10.27 -2.99 3.65
C VAL A 62 -11.04 -4.08 4.40
N THR A 63 -11.30 -5.19 3.72
CA THR A 63 -11.94 -6.36 4.33
C THR A 63 -10.92 -7.44 4.66
N ALA A 64 -11.23 -8.30 5.64
CA ALA A 64 -10.38 -9.44 5.99
C ALA A 64 -10.19 -10.41 4.80
N GLU A 65 -11.20 -10.55 3.94
CA GLU A 65 -11.09 -11.34 2.72
C GLU A 65 -10.06 -10.73 1.77
N GLU A 66 -10.08 -9.42 1.55
CA GLU A 66 -9.08 -8.76 0.71
C GLU A 66 -7.67 -8.88 1.29
N LEU A 67 -7.50 -8.81 2.62
CA LEU A 67 -6.20 -9.06 3.26
C LEU A 67 -5.72 -10.49 3.03
N TYR A 68 -6.61 -11.47 3.11
CA TYR A 68 -6.29 -12.86 2.83
C TYR A 68 -5.91 -13.09 1.36
N GLN A 69 -6.66 -12.48 0.45
CA GLN A 69 -6.34 -12.50 -0.98
C GLN A 69 -5.02 -11.77 -1.24
N ALA A 70 -4.75 -10.66 -0.55
CA ALA A 70 -3.53 -9.88 -0.67
C ALA A 70 -2.31 -10.68 -0.22
N GLU A 71 -2.39 -11.40 0.88
CA GLU A 71 -1.30 -12.27 1.35
C GLU A 71 -0.90 -13.30 0.28
N LYS A 72 -1.89 -13.91 -0.38
CA LYS A 72 -1.70 -14.96 -1.40
C LYS A 72 -1.37 -14.46 -2.81
N LEU A 73 -2.07 -13.43 -3.26
CA LEU A 73 -2.05 -12.93 -4.65
C LEU A 73 -1.31 -11.60 -4.79
N GLY A 74 -1.06 -10.90 -3.67
CA GLY A 74 -0.33 -9.65 -3.64
C GLY A 74 1.11 -9.88 -4.09
N ARG A 75 1.59 -8.96 -4.92
CA ARG A 75 2.95 -8.98 -5.44
C ARG A 75 3.93 -8.76 -4.28
N GLU A 76 5.06 -9.46 -4.31
CA GLU A 76 6.16 -9.13 -3.41
C GLU A 76 6.83 -7.85 -3.90
N LEU A 77 6.81 -6.83 -3.02
CA LEU A 77 7.52 -5.59 -3.24
C LEU A 77 8.99 -5.77 -2.84
N ILE A 78 9.87 -5.07 -3.54
CA ILE A 78 11.31 -5.06 -3.24
C ILE A 78 11.62 -3.75 -2.52
N TRP A 79 12.43 -3.81 -1.46
CA TRP A 79 12.79 -2.60 -0.73
C TRP A 79 13.52 -1.61 -1.67
N PRO A 80 12.99 -0.39 -1.84
CA PRO A 80 13.60 0.62 -2.70
C PRO A 80 14.99 0.99 -2.14
N GLY A 81 16.02 0.93 -3.00
CA GLY A 81 17.42 1.13 -2.60
C GLY A 81 18.22 -0.17 -2.37
N THR A 82 17.69 -1.33 -2.74
CA THR A 82 18.47 -2.60 -2.79
C THR A 82 19.21 -2.79 -4.12
N GLU A 83 19.61 -1.70 -4.79
CA GLU A 83 20.53 -1.78 -5.92
C GLU A 83 21.93 -2.11 -5.36
N ILE A 84 22.43 -3.31 -5.68
CA ILE A 84 23.82 -3.74 -5.44
C ILE A 84 24.71 -3.15 -6.54
#